data_AF-A0A0M4LU69-F1
#
_entry.id   AF-A0A0M4LU69-F1
#
_cell.length_a   1.000
_cell.length_b   1.000
_cell.length_c   1.000
_cell.angle_alpha   90.00
_cell.angle_beta   90.00
_cell.angle_gamma   90.00
#
_symmetry.space_group_name_H-M   'P 1'
#
loop_
_entity.id
_entity.type
_entity.pdbx_description
1 polymer ?
#
loop_
_entity_poly.entity_id
_entity_poly.type
_entity_poly.pdbx_seq_one_letter_code
_entity_poly.pdbx_strand_id
1 'polypeptide(L)'
;MTRKNLRNTGLAALALITTAGAPGVEAPANAAAVNGDAQALLTALDDEYRAEAIYAAVIDNHGEARPFINIIEAERHHAAMAKAEMDRLGVSYPEANPYLGTLEVPATLLGACEQGVTAEIENIALYDRLLPTIEDDSVRETLSKLQWASRERHLPAFERCVARGGTMGQGGMGFGRGSH
;
A
#
# COMPACT_ATOMS: atom_id res chain seq x y z
N MET A 1 -59.33 -19.88 -52.61
CA MET A 1 -60.12 -21.08 -52.30
C MET A 1 -59.27 -21.94 -51.37
N THR A 2 -59.58 -22.26 -50.11
CA THR A 2 -60.84 -22.73 -49.51
C THR A 2 -60.62 -22.78 -47.98
N ARG A 3 -61.52 -22.15 -47.20
CA ARG A 3 -62.18 -22.58 -45.92
C ARG A 3 -61.28 -23.24 -44.82
N LYS A 4 -61.43 -23.01 -43.52
CA LYS A 4 -62.67 -22.88 -42.72
C LYS A 4 -62.31 -22.59 -41.25
N ASN A 5 -63.09 -21.69 -40.65
CA ASN A 5 -63.51 -21.53 -39.24
C ASN A 5 -63.16 -22.65 -38.24
N LEU A 6 -62.88 -22.26 -36.98
CA LEU A 6 -63.84 -22.48 -35.87
C LEU A 6 -63.51 -21.61 -34.64
N ARG A 7 -64.57 -21.03 -34.07
CA ARG A 7 -64.61 -20.23 -32.84
C ARG A 7 -64.48 -21.15 -31.63
N ASN A 8 -63.90 -20.67 -30.52
CA ASN A 8 -64.39 -21.10 -29.22
C ASN A 8 -64.25 -20.00 -28.15
N THR A 9 -65.40 -19.62 -27.62
CA THR A 9 -65.63 -18.82 -26.42
C THR A 9 -65.30 -19.64 -25.17
N GLY A 10 -64.66 -19.04 -24.17
CA GLY A 10 -64.40 -19.71 -22.89
C GLY A 10 -63.91 -18.78 -21.79
N LEU A 11 -64.84 -18.45 -20.89
CA LEU A 11 -64.75 -18.10 -19.46
C LEU A 11 -63.41 -17.66 -18.82
N ALA A 12 -63.48 -16.47 -18.21
CA ALA A 12 -63.13 -16.12 -16.82
C ALA A 12 -61.96 -16.83 -16.10
N ALA A 13 -60.96 -16.04 -15.68
CA ALA A 13 -60.31 -16.21 -14.38
C ALA A 13 -59.76 -14.87 -13.89
N LEU A 14 -60.35 -14.40 -12.78
CA LEU A 14 -59.87 -13.31 -11.94
C LEU A 14 -58.57 -13.79 -11.25
N ALA A 15 -57.42 -13.24 -11.63
CA ALA A 15 -56.17 -13.47 -10.92
C ALA A 15 -55.84 -12.26 -10.05
N LEU A 16 -55.96 -12.43 -8.73
CA LEU A 16 -55.40 -11.50 -7.75
C LEU A 16 -53.90 -11.39 -8.00
N ILE A 17 -53.42 -10.18 -8.24
CA ILE A 17 -51.99 -9.87 -8.22
C ILE A 17 -51.60 -9.75 -6.74
N THR A 18 -51.11 -10.84 -6.16
CA THR A 18 -50.34 -10.79 -4.92
C THR A 18 -48.96 -10.22 -5.25
N THR A 19 -48.68 -8.98 -4.84
CA THR A 19 -47.33 -8.42 -4.85
C THR A 19 -46.50 -9.13 -3.78
N ALA A 20 -45.66 -10.09 -4.18
CA ALA A 20 -44.61 -10.61 -3.32
C ALA A 20 -43.56 -9.52 -3.12
N GLY A 21 -43.46 -8.98 -1.89
CA GLY A 21 -42.32 -8.19 -1.48
C GLY A 21 -41.07 -9.06 -1.51
N ALA A 22 -40.07 -8.67 -2.28
CA ALA A 22 -38.74 -9.23 -2.16
C ALA A 22 -38.14 -8.80 -0.81
N PRO A 23 -37.50 -9.70 -0.04
CA PRO A 23 -36.73 -9.27 1.11
C PRO A 23 -35.57 -8.41 0.63
N GLY A 24 -35.43 -7.23 1.22
CA GLY A 24 -34.24 -6.40 1.06
C GLY A 24 -33.02 -7.22 1.49
N VAL A 25 -32.13 -7.49 0.53
CA VAL A 25 -30.77 -7.91 0.84
C VAL A 25 -30.07 -6.71 1.46
N GLU A 26 -30.08 -6.64 2.79
CA GLU A 26 -29.11 -5.81 3.51
C GLU A 26 -27.72 -6.33 3.14
N ALA A 27 -26.95 -5.51 2.43
CA ALA A 27 -25.55 -5.82 2.16
C ALA A 27 -24.84 -6.07 3.50
N PRO A 28 -24.03 -7.13 3.64
CA PRO A 28 -23.41 -7.43 4.92
C PRO A 28 -22.46 -6.29 5.29
N ALA A 29 -22.53 -5.82 6.54
CA ALA A 29 -21.58 -4.86 7.12
C ALA A 29 -20.11 -5.24 6.84
N ASN A 30 -19.85 -6.54 6.70
CA ASN A 30 -18.56 -7.12 6.35
C ASN A 30 -18.02 -6.73 4.95
N ALA A 31 -18.88 -6.38 3.99
CA ALA A 31 -18.43 -5.95 2.65
C ALA A 31 -17.95 -4.49 2.63
N ALA A 32 -18.52 -3.63 3.48
CA ALA A 32 -18.08 -2.24 3.62
C ALA A 32 -16.80 -2.14 4.47
N ALA A 33 -16.69 -2.94 5.53
CA ALA A 33 -15.48 -3.11 6.35
C ALA A 33 -14.27 -3.58 5.51
N VAL A 34 -14.47 -4.63 4.71
CA VAL A 34 -13.44 -5.14 3.78
C VAL A 34 -13.02 -4.09 2.76
N ASN A 35 -13.91 -3.18 2.34
CA ASN A 35 -13.54 -2.12 1.40
C ASN A 35 -12.63 -1.05 2.03
N GLY A 36 -12.77 -0.73 3.32
CA GLY A 36 -11.93 0.25 4.02
C GLY A 36 -10.51 -0.26 4.23
N ASP A 37 -10.39 -1.47 4.78
CA ASP A 37 -9.09 -2.10 5.05
C ASP A 37 -8.35 -2.44 3.76
N ALA A 38 -9.06 -2.94 2.73
CA ALA A 38 -8.48 -3.19 1.41
C ALA A 38 -7.92 -1.91 0.79
N GLN A 39 -8.67 -0.80 0.84
CA GLN A 39 -8.21 0.48 0.29
C GLN A 39 -6.99 1.01 1.07
N ALA A 40 -6.95 0.84 2.38
CA ALA A 40 -5.80 1.23 3.19
C ALA A 40 -4.55 0.40 2.84
N LEU A 41 -4.69 -0.92 2.70
CA LEU A 41 -3.60 -1.81 2.28
C LEU A 41 -3.08 -1.50 0.87
N LEU A 42 -3.98 -1.21 -0.08
CA LEU A 42 -3.61 -0.80 -1.44
C LEU A 42 -2.87 0.54 -1.43
N THR A 43 -3.31 1.47 -0.59
CA THR A 43 -2.65 2.78 -0.42
C THR A 43 -1.27 2.62 0.20
N ALA A 44 -1.14 1.78 1.23
CA ALA A 44 0.15 1.44 1.83
C ALA A 44 1.09 0.81 0.80
N LEU A 45 0.64 -0.20 0.05
CA LEU A 45 1.45 -0.85 -0.98
C LEU A 45 1.95 0.13 -2.05
N ASP A 46 1.11 1.06 -2.52
CA ASP A 46 1.54 2.08 -3.49
C ASP A 46 2.67 2.95 -2.93
N ASP A 47 2.58 3.34 -1.65
CA ASP A 47 3.59 4.15 -0.98
C ASP A 47 4.91 3.38 -0.80
N GLU A 48 4.86 2.12 -0.33
CA GLU A 48 6.05 1.27 -0.19
C GLU A 48 6.73 1.01 -1.56
N TYR A 49 5.94 0.85 -2.62
CA TYR A 49 6.46 0.76 -3.99
C TYR A 49 7.16 2.03 -4.46
N ARG A 50 6.59 3.20 -4.17
CA ARG A 50 7.23 4.48 -4.50
C ARG A 50 8.52 4.65 -3.73
N ALA A 51 8.54 4.34 -2.44
CA ALA A 51 9.73 4.40 -1.60
C ALA A 51 10.85 3.50 -2.14
N GLU A 52 10.55 2.22 -2.41
CA GLU A 52 11.51 1.28 -3.01
C GLU A 52 12.08 1.83 -4.33
N ALA A 53 11.20 2.32 -5.22
CA ALA A 53 11.61 2.81 -6.53
C ALA A 53 12.48 4.07 -6.46
N ILE A 54 12.15 5.01 -5.57
CA ILE A 54 12.98 6.20 -5.34
C ILE A 54 14.34 5.78 -4.79
N TYR A 55 14.39 4.87 -3.82
CA TYR A 55 15.65 4.47 -3.20
C TYR A 55 16.53 3.68 -4.18
N ALA A 56 15.95 2.80 -4.99
CA ALA A 56 16.65 2.13 -6.08
C ALA A 56 17.26 3.15 -7.04
N ALA A 57 16.47 4.13 -7.48
CA ALA A 57 16.95 5.18 -8.38
C ALA A 57 18.04 6.06 -7.75
N VAL A 58 17.96 6.37 -6.45
CA VAL A 58 19.01 7.11 -5.74
C VAL A 58 20.30 6.29 -5.68
N ILE A 59 20.22 5.00 -5.36
CA ILE A 59 21.38 4.11 -5.31
C ILE A 59 22.05 4.03 -6.69
N ASP A 60 21.26 3.90 -7.76
CA ASP A 60 21.78 3.85 -9.13
C ASP A 60 22.48 5.15 -9.55
N ASN A 61 21.99 6.32 -9.11
CA ASN A 61 22.54 7.62 -9.50
C ASN A 61 23.69 8.13 -8.60
N HIS A 62 23.62 7.85 -7.30
CA HIS A 62 24.52 8.42 -6.29
C HIS A 62 25.44 7.38 -5.62
N GLY A 63 25.24 6.09 -5.93
CA GLY A 63 25.96 4.97 -5.33
C GLY A 63 25.34 4.49 -4.02
N GLU A 64 26.01 3.53 -3.37
CA GLU A 64 25.57 2.85 -2.15
C GLU A 64 25.60 3.75 -0.89
N ALA A 65 24.76 4.78 -0.87
CA ALA A 65 24.68 5.76 0.20
C ALA A 65 23.73 5.31 1.32
N ARG A 66 24.14 5.53 2.57
CA ARG A 66 23.24 5.40 3.72
C ARG A 66 22.36 6.67 3.84
N PRO A 67 21.03 6.52 4.03
CA PRO A 67 20.38 5.29 4.51
C PRO A 67 19.76 4.41 3.41
N PHE A 68 19.74 4.85 2.16
CA PHE A 68 19.05 4.18 1.03
C PHE A 68 19.31 2.67 0.95
N ILE A 69 20.59 2.24 0.99
CA ILE A 69 20.95 0.82 0.91
C ILE A 69 20.44 -0.02 2.09
N ASN A 70 20.20 0.61 3.24
CA ASN A 70 19.72 -0.09 4.43
C ASN A 70 18.20 -0.13 4.50
N ILE A 71 17.54 0.88 3.93
CA ILE A 71 16.09 1.05 4.01
C ILE A 71 15.37 0.37 2.85
N ILE A 72 15.98 0.26 1.67
CA ILE A 72 15.32 -0.37 0.51
C ILE A 72 14.83 -1.81 0.78
N GLU A 73 15.59 -2.60 1.55
CA GLU A 73 15.15 -3.95 1.95
C GLU A 73 14.01 -3.92 2.98
N ALA A 74 13.92 -2.87 3.80
CA ALA A 74 12.80 -2.67 4.70
C ALA A 74 11.52 -2.38 3.92
N GLU A 75 11.57 -1.52 2.89
CA GLU A 75 10.38 -1.19 2.09
C GLU A 75 9.89 -2.38 1.27
N ARG A 76 10.82 -3.21 0.74
CA ARG A 76 10.45 -4.50 0.12
C ARG A 76 9.73 -5.42 1.09
N HIS A 77 10.20 -5.48 2.33
CA HIS A 77 9.56 -6.26 3.36
C HIS A 77 8.20 -5.68 3.78
N HIS A 78 8.07 -4.36 3.89
CA HIS A 78 6.80 -3.69 4.16
C HIS A 78 5.77 -3.98 3.07
N ALA A 79 6.16 -3.85 1.80
CA ALA A 79 5.31 -4.24 0.67
C ALA A 79 4.87 -5.71 0.77
N ALA A 80 5.77 -6.63 1.12
CA ALA A 80 5.44 -8.04 1.30
C ALA A 80 4.44 -8.27 2.46
N MET A 81 4.57 -7.54 3.57
CA MET A 81 3.61 -7.61 4.69
C MET A 81 2.22 -7.13 4.28
N ALA A 82 2.12 -6.00 3.56
CA ALA A 82 0.85 -5.50 3.05
C ALA A 82 0.20 -6.49 2.07
N LYS A 83 0.98 -7.08 1.16
CA LYS A 83 0.52 -8.13 0.24
C LYS A 83 -0.02 -9.35 0.97
N ALA A 84 0.67 -9.82 2.02
CA ALA A 84 0.22 -10.97 2.80
C ALA A 84 -1.15 -10.72 3.46
N GLU A 85 -1.41 -9.51 3.96
CA GLU A 85 -2.75 -9.15 4.47
C GLU A 85 -3.79 -9.08 3.35
N MET A 86 -3.43 -8.56 2.17
CA MET A 86 -4.32 -8.55 1.01
C MET A 86 -4.65 -9.97 0.51
N ASP A 87 -3.67 -10.88 0.47
CA ASP A 87 -3.89 -12.29 0.14
C ASP A 87 -4.85 -12.95 1.13
N ARG A 88 -4.68 -12.69 2.43
CA ARG A 88 -5.55 -13.20 3.50
C ARG A 88 -7.00 -12.71 3.33
N LEU A 89 -7.17 -11.45 2.89
CA LEU A 89 -8.47 -10.83 2.68
C LEU A 89 -9.06 -11.07 1.28
N GLY A 90 -8.32 -11.70 0.35
CA GLY A 90 -8.74 -11.92 -1.03
C GLY A 90 -8.76 -10.65 -1.89
N VAL A 91 -7.93 -9.66 -1.56
CA VAL A 91 -7.80 -8.38 -2.27
C VAL A 91 -6.74 -8.51 -3.36
N SER A 92 -7.07 -8.12 -4.59
CA SER A 92 -6.10 -8.09 -5.70
C SER A 92 -5.23 -6.85 -5.65
N TYR A 93 -3.95 -6.98 -6.01
CA TYR A 93 -2.98 -5.88 -6.06
C TYR A 93 -2.01 -6.04 -7.24
N PRO A 94 -1.25 -4.99 -7.62
CA PRO A 94 -0.18 -5.11 -8.61
C PRO A 94 0.99 -5.94 -8.04
N GLU A 95 1.29 -7.08 -8.66
CA GLU A 95 2.35 -7.99 -8.21
C GLU A 95 3.75 -7.38 -8.25
N ALA A 96 4.04 -6.67 -9.33
CA ALA A 96 5.31 -5.98 -9.54
C ALA A 96 5.19 -4.49 -9.18
N ASN A 97 6.28 -3.93 -8.69
CA ASN A 97 6.39 -2.49 -8.45
C ASN A 97 6.43 -1.74 -9.81
N PRO A 98 5.41 -0.93 -10.14
CA PRO A 98 5.31 -0.27 -11.43
C PRO A 98 6.23 0.95 -11.56
N TYR A 99 6.84 1.40 -10.46
CA TYR A 99 7.61 2.64 -10.43
C TYR A 99 9.12 2.43 -10.65
N LEU A 100 9.61 1.18 -10.56
CA LEU A 100 11.02 0.85 -10.73
C LEU A 100 11.57 1.39 -12.07
N GLY A 101 12.63 2.20 -12.00
CA GLY A 101 13.28 2.80 -13.16
C GLY A 101 12.50 3.92 -13.85
N THR A 102 11.40 4.41 -13.27
CA THR A 102 10.56 5.46 -13.87
C THR A 102 10.66 6.81 -13.18
N LEU A 103 11.20 6.84 -11.95
CA LEU A 103 11.22 8.04 -11.11
C LEU A 103 12.54 8.80 -11.25
N GLU A 104 12.44 10.11 -11.37
CA GLU A 104 13.59 11.01 -11.32
C GLU A 104 14.03 11.24 -9.87
N VAL A 105 15.33 11.44 -9.66
CA VAL A 105 15.92 11.69 -8.34
C VAL A 105 16.65 13.04 -8.30
N PRO A 106 16.80 13.64 -7.11
CA PRO A 106 17.51 14.90 -6.98
C PRO A 106 18.95 14.80 -7.49
N ALA A 107 19.45 15.92 -8.02
CA ALA A 107 20.80 16.00 -8.60
C ALA A 107 21.94 15.82 -7.58
N THR A 108 21.63 15.87 -6.28
CA THR A 108 22.63 15.71 -5.21
C THR A 108 22.14 14.72 -4.17
N LEU A 109 23.08 14.01 -3.55
CA LEU A 109 22.78 13.10 -2.45
C LEU A 109 22.20 13.82 -1.21
N LEU A 110 22.58 15.08 -0.96
CA LEU A 110 21.93 15.90 0.06
C LEU A 110 20.45 16.11 -0.26
N GLY A 111 20.13 16.54 -1.49
CA GLY A 111 18.75 16.71 -1.92
C GLY A 111 17.94 15.40 -1.85
N ALA A 112 18.55 14.26 -2.17
CA ALA A 112 17.92 12.96 -2.00
C ALA A 112 17.63 12.64 -0.52
N CYS A 113 18.55 13.00 0.39
CA CYS A 113 18.33 12.81 1.82
C CYS A 113 17.26 13.75 2.40
N GLU A 114 17.19 15.00 1.93
CA GLU A 114 16.11 15.94 2.28
C GLU A 114 14.75 15.43 1.78
N GLN A 115 14.68 14.95 0.54
CA GLN A 115 13.48 14.32 0.01
C GLN A 115 13.09 13.09 0.82
N GLY A 116 14.06 12.27 1.26
CA GLY A 116 13.82 11.15 2.16
C GLY A 116 13.17 11.58 3.49
N VAL A 117 13.66 12.65 4.12
CA VAL A 117 13.02 13.20 5.34
C VAL A 117 11.56 13.58 5.06
N THR A 118 11.29 14.27 3.96
CA THR A 118 9.91 14.64 3.57
C THR A 118 9.05 13.41 3.36
N ALA A 119 9.55 12.41 2.62
CA ALA A 119 8.84 11.17 2.34
C ALA A 119 8.47 10.42 3.62
N GLU A 120 9.38 10.31 4.60
CA GLU A 120 9.06 9.65 5.88
C GLU A 120 8.01 10.42 6.69
N ILE A 121 8.07 11.76 6.70
CA ILE A 121 7.03 12.57 7.37
C ILE A 121 5.66 12.34 6.72
N GLU A 122 5.62 12.30 5.39
CA GLU A 122 4.40 12.03 4.62
C GLU A 122 3.87 10.61 4.85
N ASN A 123 4.75 9.61 4.92
CA ASN A 123 4.42 8.21 5.22
C ASN A 123 3.86 8.05 6.64
N ILE A 124 4.48 8.68 7.65
CA ILE A 124 3.95 8.68 9.03
C ILE A 124 2.54 9.30 9.06
N ALA A 125 2.37 10.44 8.38
CA ALA A 125 1.10 11.14 8.31
C ALA A 125 0.04 10.34 7.53
N LEU A 126 0.44 9.56 6.53
CA LEU A 126 -0.43 8.62 5.82
C LEU A 126 -0.98 7.60 6.81
N TYR A 127 -0.12 6.91 7.56
CA TYR A 127 -0.56 5.92 8.54
C TYR A 127 -1.38 6.53 9.69
N ASP A 128 -1.06 7.75 10.15
CA ASP A 128 -1.85 8.45 11.17
C ASP A 128 -3.30 8.68 10.70
N ARG A 129 -3.54 8.83 9.38
CA ARG A 129 -4.88 8.93 8.80
C ARG A 129 -5.55 7.58 8.57
N LEU A 130 -4.80 6.55 8.16
CA LEU A 130 -5.35 5.22 7.85
C LEU A 130 -5.70 4.44 9.12
N LEU A 131 -4.81 4.42 10.12
CA LEU A 131 -4.96 3.56 11.31
C LEU A 131 -6.29 3.71 12.06
N PRO A 132 -6.88 4.91 12.23
CA PRO A 132 -8.19 5.07 12.87
C PRO A 132 -9.35 4.47 12.07
N THR A 133 -9.19 4.26 10.76
CA THR A 133 -10.25 3.72 9.89
C THR A 133 -10.19 2.22 9.72
N ILE A 134 -9.10 1.58 10.17
CA ILE A 134 -8.94 0.13 10.05
C ILE A 134 -9.91 -0.59 10.96
N GLU A 135 -10.51 -1.69 10.52
CA GLU A 135 -11.39 -2.54 11.33
C GLU A 135 -10.72 -3.86 11.71
N ASP A 136 -10.01 -4.51 10.78
CA ASP A 136 -9.30 -5.77 11.01
C ASP A 136 -8.03 -5.56 11.86
N ASP A 137 -7.94 -6.31 12.96
CA ASP A 137 -6.83 -6.19 13.92
C ASP A 137 -5.47 -6.59 13.33
N SER A 138 -5.42 -7.57 12.43
CA SER A 138 -4.17 -8.01 11.77
C SER A 138 -3.67 -6.94 10.81
N VAL A 139 -4.59 -6.31 10.07
CA VAL A 139 -4.27 -5.15 9.23
C VAL A 139 -3.77 -3.99 10.09
N ARG A 140 -4.46 -3.70 11.20
CA ARG A 140 -4.06 -2.61 12.10
C ARG A 140 -2.67 -2.84 12.67
N GLU A 141 -2.37 -4.07 13.11
CA GLU A 141 -1.05 -4.44 13.62
C GLU A 141 0.03 -4.27 12.55
N THR A 142 -0.23 -4.75 11.33
CA THR A 142 0.67 -4.61 10.19
C THR A 142 0.95 -3.15 9.88
N LEU A 143 -0.07 -2.32 9.65
CA LEU A 143 0.12 -0.91 9.31
C LEU A 143 0.76 -0.12 10.47
N SER A 144 0.50 -0.51 11.73
CA SER A 144 1.17 0.12 12.90
C SER A 144 2.67 -0.19 12.93
N LYS A 145 3.09 -1.39 12.52
CA LYS A 145 4.52 -1.74 12.41
C LYS A 145 5.22 -0.93 11.33
N LEU A 146 4.57 -0.75 10.18
CA LEU A 146 5.10 0.04 9.06
C LEU A 146 5.28 1.51 9.48
N GLN A 147 4.25 2.12 10.08
CA GLN A 147 4.35 3.47 10.64
C GLN A 147 5.50 3.60 11.65
N TRP A 148 5.60 2.65 12.58
CA TRP A 148 6.63 2.67 13.61
C TRP A 148 8.03 2.59 12.98
N ALA A 149 8.22 1.80 11.92
CA ALA A 149 9.49 1.74 11.21
C ALA A 149 9.84 3.08 10.57
N SER A 150 8.90 3.72 9.87
CA SER A 150 9.10 5.05 9.30
C SER A 150 9.47 6.08 10.38
N ARG A 151 8.67 6.15 11.45
CA ARG A 151 8.84 7.11 12.56
C ARG A 151 10.12 6.91 13.35
N GLU A 152 10.38 5.70 13.82
CA GLU A 152 11.42 5.43 14.82
C GLU A 152 12.75 4.99 14.19
N ARG A 153 12.75 4.62 12.90
CA ARG A 153 13.96 4.14 12.22
C ARG A 153 14.32 4.96 11.00
N HIS A 154 13.41 5.10 10.05
CA HIS A 154 13.75 5.67 8.75
C HIS A 154 13.95 7.18 8.84
N LEU A 155 12.99 7.91 9.41
CA LEU A 155 13.06 9.36 9.58
C LEU A 155 14.35 9.78 10.31
N PRO A 156 14.70 9.23 11.49
CA PRO A 156 15.98 9.54 12.13
C PRO A 156 17.21 9.20 11.27
N ALA A 157 17.13 8.17 10.41
CA ALA A 157 18.23 7.82 9.52
C ALA A 157 18.44 8.84 8.40
N PHE A 158 17.35 9.34 7.82
CA PHE A 158 17.37 10.42 6.83
C PHE A 158 17.78 11.76 7.44
N GLU A 159 17.29 12.11 8.64
CA GLU A 159 17.73 13.31 9.36
C GLU A 159 19.25 13.27 9.61
N ARG A 160 19.79 12.12 10.03
CA ARG A 160 21.24 11.94 10.16
C ARG A 160 21.97 12.05 8.82
N CYS A 161 21.37 11.67 7.70
CA CYS A 161 21.97 11.87 6.39
C CYS A 161 22.08 13.35 6.02
N VAL A 162 20.99 14.11 6.22
CA VAL A 162 20.97 15.56 6.03
C VAL A 162 22.01 16.24 6.93
N ALA A 163 22.09 15.86 8.21
CA ALA A 163 23.06 16.40 9.16
C ALA A 163 24.53 16.15 8.75
N ARG A 164 24.81 15.11 7.95
CA ARG A 164 26.13 14.83 7.37
C ARG A 164 26.37 15.52 6.01
N GLY A 165 25.44 16.35 5.56
CA GLY A 165 25.51 17.04 4.27
C GLY A 165 25.32 16.10 3.07
N GLY A 166 24.63 14.98 3.23
CA GLY A 166 24.46 14.01 2.14
C GLY A 166 25.78 13.35 1.72
N THR A 167 26.71 13.15 2.64
CA THR A 167 27.95 12.40 2.39
C THR A 167 27.74 10.91 2.58
N MET A 168 28.43 10.11 1.77
CA MET A 168 28.49 8.64 1.93
C MET A 168 28.90 8.33 3.36
N GLY A 169 27.98 7.79 4.17
CA GLY A 169 28.29 7.47 5.56
C GLY A 169 29.48 6.53 5.62
N GLN A 170 30.60 6.95 6.22
CA GLN A 170 31.78 6.10 6.38
C GLN A 170 31.34 4.79 7.05
N GLY A 171 31.34 3.70 6.28
CA GLY A 171 31.36 2.36 6.86
C GLY A 171 32.57 2.32 7.78
N GLY A 172 32.36 2.01 9.05
CA GLY A 172 33.44 1.89 10.01
C GLY A 172 34.43 0.85 9.51
N MET A 173 35.53 1.29 8.88
CA MET A 173 36.74 0.49 8.79
C MET A 173 37.24 0.34 10.22
N GLY A 174 36.84 -0.77 10.85
CA GLY A 174 37.43 -1.22 12.09
C GLY A 174 38.93 -1.44 11.85
N PHE A 175 39.73 -0.44 12.17
CA PHE A 175 41.17 -0.62 12.35
C PHE A 175 41.37 -1.47 13.60
N GLY A 176 41.32 -2.80 13.42
CA GLY A 176 41.82 -3.75 14.39
C GLY A 176 43.33 -3.55 14.54
N ARG A 177 43.73 -2.65 15.43
CA ARG A 177 45.09 -2.61 15.97
C ARG A 177 45.26 -3.80 16.91
N GLY A 178 45.59 -4.95 16.34
CA GLY A 178 46.31 -5.99 17.09
C GLY A 178 47.65 -5.41 17.51
N SER A 179 47.83 -5.15 18.80
CA SER A 179 49.12 -4.81 19.40
C SER A 179 49.55 -6.02 20.23
N HIS A 180 50.74 -6.50 19.88
CA HIS A 180 51.70 -7.40 20.54
C HIS A 180 51.32 -8.04 21.88
#